data_AF-A0A2G3E2U0-F1
#
_entry.id   AF-A0A2G3E2U0-F1
#
_cell.length_a   1.000
_cell.length_b   1.000
_cell.length_c   1.000
_cell.angle_alpha   90.00
_cell.angle_beta   90.00
_cell.angle_gamma   90.00
#
_symmetry.space_group_name_H-M   'P 1'
#
loop_
_entity.id
_entity.type
_entity.pdbx_description
1 polymer ?
#
loop_
_entity_poly.entity_id
_entity_poly.type
_entity_poly.pdbx_seq_one_letter_code
_entity_poly.pdbx_strand_id
1 'polypeptide(L)'
;MNKGKFLDNFSGNNVELCHTYNERVGNRTVQLLLDEQIPFTKNCRKIPFFKRDKYNGAEKVWVIETNPHRYGQARRAIDRLDQGTKERLVLSNY
;
A
#
# COMPACT_ATOMS: atom_id res chain seq x y z
N MET A 1 16.06 1.89 4.32
CA MET A 1 15.57 3.28 4.14
C MET A 1 14.04 3.28 4.15
N ASN A 2 13.41 3.72 5.24
CA ASN A 2 11.97 3.97 5.28
C ASN A 2 11.71 5.37 4.70
N LYS A 3 11.35 5.46 3.42
CA LYS A 3 10.99 6.74 2.78
C LYS A 3 9.55 6.67 2.27
N GLY A 4 8.74 7.64 2.71
CA GLY A 4 7.31 7.78 2.44
C GLY A 4 6.48 7.72 3.72
N LYS A 5 6.55 8.76 4.55
CA LYS A 5 5.62 8.98 5.67
C LYS A 5 4.93 10.33 5.42
N PHE A 6 3.68 10.31 4.95
CA PHE A 6 2.78 11.44 5.13
C PHE A 6 1.95 11.14 6.38
N LEU A 7 2.49 11.51 7.53
CA LEU A 7 1.84 11.33 8.81
C LEU A 7 0.80 12.42 8.97
N ASP A 8 -0.47 12.05 8.89
CA ASP A 8 -1.46 12.70 9.72
C ASP A 8 -1.56 11.85 11.01
N ASN A 9 -1.45 12.48 12.17
CA ASN A 9 -1.24 11.85 13.48
C ASN A 9 -2.49 11.10 13.97
N PHE A 10 -3.00 10.13 13.20
CA PHE A 10 -4.18 9.37 13.56
C PHE A 10 -3.81 8.21 14.47
N SER A 11 -4.26 8.32 15.71
CA SER A 11 -4.15 7.29 16.75
C SER A 11 -4.87 6.00 16.31
N GLY A 12 -4.11 5.00 15.89
CA GLY A 12 -4.47 3.57 15.96
C GLY A 12 -5.56 3.04 15.02
N ASN A 13 -6.27 3.88 14.25
CA ASN A 13 -7.47 3.45 13.51
C ASN A 13 -7.29 3.40 11.98
N ASN A 14 -6.06 3.41 11.47
CA ASN A 14 -5.85 3.26 10.03
C ASN A 14 -6.29 1.88 9.56
N VAL A 15 -6.80 1.84 8.34
CA VAL A 15 -7.32 0.62 7.73
C VAL A 15 -6.49 0.29 6.50
N GLU A 16 -6.33 -1.02 6.25
CA GLU A 16 -5.60 -1.47 5.08
C GLU A 16 -6.31 -0.97 3.82
N LEU A 17 -5.57 -0.27 2.96
CA LEU A 17 -6.03 0.18 1.66
C LEU A 17 -5.72 -0.86 0.59
N CYS A 18 -4.46 -1.30 0.59
CA CYS A 18 -3.95 -2.32 -0.32
C CYS A 18 -2.62 -2.89 0.19
N HIS A 19 -2.23 -4.03 -0.35
CA HIS A 19 -0.90 -4.58 -0.17
C HIS A 19 -0.31 -5.14 -1.48
N THR A 20 1.01 -5.26 -1.52
CA THR A 20 1.74 -5.86 -2.64
C THR A 20 3.06 -6.45 -2.18
N TYR A 21 3.51 -7.52 -2.83
CA TYR A 21 4.85 -8.08 -2.66
C TYR A 21 5.84 -7.58 -3.72
N ASN A 22 5.40 -6.65 -4.60
CA ASN A 22 6.26 -5.98 -5.57
C ASN A 22 6.60 -4.56 -5.10
N GLU A 23 7.88 -4.33 -4.79
CA GLU A 23 8.35 -3.04 -4.24
C GLU A 23 8.13 -1.87 -5.22
N ARG A 24 8.30 -2.08 -6.53
CA ARG A 24 8.10 -1.02 -7.53
C ARG A 24 6.64 -0.56 -7.58
N VAL A 25 5.72 -1.53 -7.53
CA VAL A 25 4.28 -1.28 -7.46
C VAL A 25 3.94 -0.52 -6.18
N GLY A 26 4.45 -0.96 -5.03
CA GLY A 26 4.24 -0.27 -3.76
C GLY A 26 4.77 1.17 -3.75
N ASN A 27 5.92 1.42 -4.38
CA ASN A 27 6.47 2.77 -4.53
C ASN A 27 5.62 3.65 -5.45
N ARG A 28 5.07 3.07 -6.54
CA ARG A 28 4.20 3.82 -7.46
C ARG A 28 2.88 4.22 -6.79
N THR A 29 2.28 3.32 -6.03
CA THR A 29 1.07 3.62 -5.24
C THR A 29 1.34 4.72 -4.21
N VAL A 30 2.46 4.64 -3.51
CA VAL A 30 2.85 5.67 -2.53
C VAL A 30 3.06 7.03 -3.18
N GLN A 31 3.71 7.08 -4.35
CA GLN A 31 3.91 8.32 -5.08
C GLN A 31 2.57 8.95 -5.47
N LEU A 32 1.63 8.16 -5.99
CA LEU A 32 0.28 8.64 -6.31
C LEU A 32 -0.43 9.23 -5.08
N LEU A 33 -0.37 8.56 -3.93
CA LEU A 33 -1.01 9.05 -2.71
C LEU A 33 -0.37 10.36 -2.20
N LEU A 34 0.95 10.52 -2.38
CA LEU A 34 1.64 11.77 -2.10
C LEU A 34 1.18 12.89 -3.05
N ASP A 35 1.13 12.61 -4.35
CA ASP A 35 0.74 13.58 -5.39
C ASP A 35 -0.69 14.10 -5.17
N GLU A 36 -1.60 13.21 -4.74
CA GLU A 36 -3.00 13.51 -4.41
C GLU A 36 -3.18 14.04 -2.97
N GLN A 37 -2.09 14.20 -2.21
CA GLN A 37 -2.09 14.66 -0.81
C GLN A 37 -3.01 13.84 0.10
N ILE A 38 -3.07 12.52 -0.14
CA ILE A 38 -3.88 11.58 0.64
C ILE A 38 -3.02 11.03 1.78
N PRO A 39 -3.42 11.17 3.06
CA PRO A 39 -2.67 10.62 4.17
C PRO A 39 -2.60 9.09 4.12
N PHE A 40 -1.41 8.54 4.36
CA PHE A 40 -1.18 7.10 4.37
C PHE A 40 -0.04 6.71 5.31
N THR A 41 -0.08 5.46 5.75
CA THR A 41 1.05 4.78 6.39
C THR A 41 1.52 3.65 5.50
N LYS A 42 2.83 3.57 5.25
CA LYS A 42 3.46 2.44 4.56
C LYS A 42 4.21 1.57 5.56
N ASN A 43 3.76 0.33 5.71
CA ASN A 43 4.39 -0.69 6.54
C ASN A 43 4.93 -1.83 5.67
N CYS A 44 5.81 -2.65 6.23
CA CYS A 44 6.22 -3.91 5.62
C CYS A 44 6.13 -5.06 6.62
N ARG A 45 5.69 -6.22 6.14
CA ARG A 45 5.68 -7.48 6.89
C ARG A 45 6.65 -8.45 6.24
N LYS A 46 7.53 -9.08 7.04
CA LYS A 46 8.48 -10.08 6.55
C LYS A 46 7.75 -11.37 6.20
N ILE A 47 8.05 -11.95 5.05
CA ILE A 47 7.56 -13.25 4.62
C ILE A 47 8.54 -14.33 5.10
N PRO A 48 8.10 -15.31 5.90
CA PRO A 48 8.94 -16.43 6.29
C PRO A 48 9.48 -17.15 5.06
N PHE A 49 10.76 -17.56 5.09
CA PHE A 49 11.46 -18.14 3.94
C PHE A 49 10.67 -19.28 3.26
N PHE A 50 10.16 -20.22 4.06
CA PHE A 50 9.38 -21.37 3.60
C PHE A 50 8.01 -21.03 2.99
N LYS A 51 7.56 -19.77 3.04
CA LYS A 51 6.31 -19.31 2.39
C LYS A 51 6.57 -18.53 1.11
N ARG A 52 7.82 -18.16 0.79
CA ARG A 52 8.14 -17.21 -0.29
C ARG A 52 7.76 -17.69 -1.68
N ASP A 53 7.72 -19.00 -1.91
CA ASP A 53 7.29 -19.56 -3.20
C ASP A 53 5.86 -19.11 -3.57
N LYS A 54 4.98 -18.96 -2.57
CA LYS A 54 3.61 -18.45 -2.76
C LYS A 54 3.54 -16.95 -3.07
N TYR A 55 4.66 -16.24 -2.93
CA TYR A 55 4.77 -14.79 -3.13
C TYR A 55 5.85 -14.48 -4.17
N ASN A 56 6.07 -15.37 -5.15
CA ASN A 56 7.04 -15.19 -6.22
C ASN A 56 8.47 -14.90 -5.71
N GLY A 57 8.86 -15.53 -4.61
CA GLY A 57 10.18 -15.36 -4.00
C GLY A 57 10.34 -14.08 -3.17
N ALA A 58 9.29 -13.25 -3.02
CA ALA A 58 9.39 -11.99 -2.30
C ALA A 58 9.78 -12.17 -0.82
N GLU A 59 10.63 -11.27 -0.32
CA GLU A 59 11.03 -11.27 1.10
C GLU A 59 9.99 -10.61 2.00
N LYS A 60 9.24 -9.64 1.48
CA LYS A 60 8.36 -8.76 2.24
C LYS A 60 7.06 -8.49 1.49
N VAL A 61 5.99 -8.28 2.24
CA VAL A 61 4.75 -7.66 1.75
C VAL A 61 4.75 -6.21 2.22
N TRP A 62 4.53 -5.29 1.31
CA TRP A 62 4.26 -3.88 1.59
C TRP A 62 2.77 -3.70 1.81
N VAL A 63 2.41 -3.07 2.93
CA VAL A 63 1.04 -2.79 3.33
C VAL A 63 0.88 -1.28 3.37
N ILE A 64 -0.11 -0.75 2.66
CA ILE A 64 -0.44 0.66 2.64
C ILE A 64 -1.78 0.80 3.36
N GLU A 65 -1.79 1.65 4.38
CA GLU A 65 -2.95 1.91 5.22
C GLU A 65 -3.34 3.39 5.09
N THR A 66 -4.61 3.71 5.26
CA THR A 66 -5.10 5.09 5.23
C THR A 66 -6.16 5.30 6.32
N ASN A 67 -6.50 6.56 6.57
CA ASN A 67 -7.60 6.90 7.47
C ASN A 67 -8.93 6.38 6.86
N PRO A 68 -9.80 5.71 7.63
CA PRO A 68 -11.14 5.27 7.19
C PRO A 68 -11.93 6.34 6.43
N HIS A 69 -11.91 7.59 6.91
CA HIS A 69 -12.62 8.71 6.29
C HIS A 69 -12.07 9.10 4.91
N ARG A 70 -10.82 8.72 4.60
CA ARG A 70 -10.15 8.94 3.31
C ARG A 70 -10.18 7.70 2.43
N TYR A 71 -10.66 6.55 2.92
CA TYR A 71 -10.62 5.28 2.21
C TYR A 71 -11.22 5.37 0.79
N GLY A 72 -12.43 5.91 0.66
CA GLY A 72 -13.07 6.08 -0.66
C GLY A 72 -12.35 7.08 -1.58
N GLN A 73 -11.67 8.09 -1.04
CA GLN A 73 -10.82 8.99 -1.82
C GLN A 73 -9.56 8.26 -2.30
N ALA A 74 -8.88 7.56 -1.40
CA ALA A 74 -7.68 6.79 -1.69
C ALA A 74 -7.95 5.67 -2.70
N ARG A 75 -9.10 5.01 -2.61
CA ARG A 75 -9.50 3.96 -3.55
C ARG A 75 -9.68 4.51 -4.97
N ARG A 76 -10.39 5.64 -5.10
CA ARG A 76 -10.56 6.31 -6.41
C ARG A 76 -9.24 6.82 -6.98
N ALA A 77 -8.30 7.26 -6.13
CA ALA A 77 -6.96 7.60 -6.59
C ALA A 77 -6.24 6.37 -7.17
N ILE A 78 -6.28 5.23 -6.46
CA ILE A 78 -5.69 3.97 -6.92
C ILE A 78 -6.27 3.51 -8.28
N ASP A 79 -7.55 3.75 -8.54
CA ASP A 79 -8.18 3.38 -9.82
C ASP A 79 -7.54 4.08 -11.04
N ARG A 80 -6.88 5.23 -10.81
CA ARG A 80 -6.14 6.00 -11.83
C ARG A 80 -4.76 5.42 -12.16
N LEU A 81 -4.27 4.45 -11.39
CA LEU A 81 -3.04 3.74 -11.73
C LEU A 81 -3.20 2.98 -13.05
N ASP A 82 -2.08 2.81 -13.75
CA ASP A 82 -2.04 1.97 -14.94
C ASP A 82 -2.43 0.52 -14.61
N GLN A 83 -3.00 -0.17 -15.60
CA GLN A 83 -3.54 -1.51 -15.43
C GLN A 83 -2.50 -2.50 -14.89
N GLY A 84 -1.25 -2.42 -15.37
CA GLY A 84 -0.17 -3.32 -14.93
C GLY A 84 0.25 -3.11 -13.47
N THR A 85 0.08 -1.91 -12.94
CA THR A 85 0.27 -1.63 -11.51
C THR A 85 -0.92 -2.17 -10.70
N LYS A 86 -2.15 -1.96 -11.18
CA LYS A 86 -3.38 -2.41 -10.49
C LYS A 86 -3.45 -3.93 -10.33
N GLU A 87 -3.09 -4.68 -11.37
CA GLU A 87 -3.10 -6.16 -11.34
C GLU A 87 -2.13 -6.77 -10.31
N ARG A 88 -1.15 -5.98 -9.86
CA ARG A 88 -0.13 -6.39 -8.88
C ARG A 88 -0.37 -5.79 -7.49
N LEU A 89 -1.49 -5.09 -7.32
CA LEU A 89 -1.99 -4.61 -6.03
C LEU A 89 -3.15 -5.51 -5.59
N VAL A 90 -3.06 -6.03 -4.38
CA VAL A 90 -4.21 -6.65 -3.72
C VAL A 90 -4.91 -5.55 -2.95
N LEU A 91 -6.14 -5.27 -3.35
CA LEU A 91 -6.94 -4.21 -2.77
C LEU A 91 -7.77 -4.75 -1.61
N SER A 92 -7.81 -4.02 -0.50
CA SER A 92 -8.63 -4.41 0.66
C SER A 92 -10.11 -4.09 0.40
N ASN A 93 -11.01 -4.67 1.20
CA ASN A 93 -12.47 -4.45 1.15
C ASN A 93 -12.97 -3.89 2.50
N TYR A 94 -12.37 -2.77 2.94
CA TYR A 94 -12.78 -2.09 4.17
C TYR A 94 -14.11 -1.35 3.98
#